data_AF-A0A3C0HST8-F1
#
_entry.id   AF-A0A3C0HST8-F1
#
_cell.length_a   1.000
_cell.length_b   1.000
_cell.length_c   1.000
_cell.angle_alpha   90.00
_cell.angle_beta   90.00
_cell.angle_gamma   90.00
#
_symmetry.space_group_name_H-M   'P 1'
#
loop_
_entity.id
_entity.type
_entity.pdbx_description
1 polymer ?
#
loop_
_entity_poly.entity_id
_entity_poly.type
_entity_poly.pdbx_seq_one_letter_code
_entity_poly.pdbx_strand_id
1 'polypeptide(L)'
;TKIAARDLGHAHTTALNVGVTTVSASVTLAARAGVAVFATGGIGGVHRGAAETGDVSHDLLAIARHPVVTVSAGAKAFLDLPRTLEEFETLGVPVVGWNTDRFPAFYTRDSGSPVTMTVRSGDEVAALVAANAELGHPGGVLVANPIPEADELDPDRINTAIAAALAEAEATGVQGPGVTPVVLAAIATATDGESVPANLALAENNARVGAEIAVAMAARS
;
A
#
# COMPACT_ATOMS: atom_id res chain seq x y z
N THR A 1 -13.60 13.49 -7.07
CA THR A 1 -12.84 13.99 -5.90
C THR A 1 -12.14 12.85 -5.21
N LYS A 2 -10.88 13.00 -4.77
CA LYS A 2 -10.17 12.00 -3.94
C LYS A 2 -10.76 12.01 -2.53
N ILE A 3 -11.15 10.86 -1.99
CA ILE A 3 -11.82 10.71 -0.69
C ILE A 3 -10.97 9.82 0.21
N ALA A 4 -10.40 10.38 1.27
CA ALA A 4 -9.78 9.62 2.35
C ALA A 4 -10.80 9.30 3.46
N ALA A 5 -10.44 8.47 4.44
CA ALA A 5 -11.37 8.05 5.49
C ALA A 5 -11.99 9.24 6.26
N ARG A 6 -11.20 10.29 6.50
CA ARG A 6 -11.67 11.54 7.14
C ARG A 6 -12.74 12.28 6.32
N ASP A 7 -12.76 12.09 5.00
CA ASP A 7 -13.65 12.80 4.09
C ASP A 7 -14.99 12.06 3.90
N LEU A 8 -15.09 10.79 4.33
CA LEU A 8 -16.27 9.94 4.14
C LEU A 8 -17.55 10.56 4.73
N GLY A 9 -17.47 11.11 5.94
CA GLY A 9 -18.60 11.75 6.59
C GLY A 9 -19.11 12.96 5.80
N HIS A 10 -18.20 13.80 5.30
CA HIS A 10 -18.56 14.96 4.48
C HIS A 10 -19.11 14.54 3.11
N ALA A 11 -18.49 13.56 2.45
CA ALA A 11 -18.98 13.03 1.18
C ALA A 11 -20.40 12.45 1.31
N HIS A 12 -20.70 11.78 2.43
CA HIS A 12 -22.03 11.25 2.71
C HIS A 12 -23.07 12.35 2.96
N THR A 13 -22.79 13.31 3.82
CA THR A 13 -23.76 14.36 4.18
C THR A 13 -24.04 15.34 3.05
N THR A 14 -23.09 15.54 2.15
CA THR A 14 -23.24 16.39 0.95
C THR A 14 -23.82 15.65 -0.25
N ALA A 15 -24.09 14.35 -0.13
CA ALA A 15 -24.51 13.50 -1.24
C ALA A 15 -23.60 13.66 -2.47
N LEU A 16 -22.28 13.58 -2.25
CA LEU A 16 -21.30 13.73 -3.31
C LEU A 16 -21.57 12.74 -4.45
N ASN A 17 -21.77 13.25 -5.66
CA ASN A 17 -22.14 12.43 -6.80
C ASN A 17 -21.07 11.38 -7.17
N VAL A 18 -19.78 11.77 -7.17
CA VAL A 18 -18.65 10.87 -7.47
C VAL A 18 -17.44 11.16 -6.58
N GLY A 19 -17.02 10.14 -5.83
CA GLY A 19 -15.79 10.11 -5.04
C GLY A 19 -14.90 8.93 -5.44
N VAL A 20 -13.60 9.16 -5.53
CA VAL A 20 -12.58 8.13 -5.75
C VAL A 20 -11.89 7.87 -4.42
N THR A 21 -12.16 6.72 -3.81
CA THR A 21 -11.68 6.38 -2.48
C THR A 21 -10.19 6.03 -2.50
N THR A 22 -9.44 6.55 -1.52
CA THR A 22 -8.08 6.08 -1.22
C THR A 22 -8.11 4.71 -0.55
N VAL A 23 -6.94 4.11 -0.31
CA VAL A 23 -6.81 2.89 0.49
C VAL A 23 -7.47 3.06 1.86
N SER A 24 -7.18 4.13 2.58
CA SER A 24 -7.82 4.40 3.88
C SER A 24 -9.34 4.41 3.82
N ALA A 25 -9.95 5.12 2.86
CA ALA A 25 -11.41 5.11 2.71
C ALA A 25 -11.95 3.74 2.29
N SER A 26 -11.29 3.06 1.35
CA SER A 26 -11.68 1.74 0.86
C SER A 26 -11.62 0.67 1.96
N VAL A 27 -10.57 0.66 2.78
CA VAL A 27 -10.42 -0.26 3.91
C VAL A 27 -11.49 -0.02 4.97
N THR A 28 -11.77 1.25 5.32
CA THR A 28 -12.86 1.59 6.25
C THR A 28 -14.22 1.12 5.75
N LEU A 29 -14.53 1.33 4.46
CA LEU A 29 -15.79 0.90 3.85
C LEU A 29 -15.88 -0.62 3.73
N ALA A 30 -14.78 -1.30 3.35
CA ALA A 30 -14.69 -2.74 3.25
C ALA A 30 -15.01 -3.41 4.59
N ALA A 31 -14.35 -2.96 5.67
CA ALA A 31 -14.62 -3.43 7.02
C ALA A 31 -16.09 -3.23 7.42
N ARG A 32 -16.65 -2.05 7.09
CA ARG A 32 -18.06 -1.74 7.41
C ARG A 32 -19.06 -2.60 6.63
N ALA A 33 -18.67 -3.09 5.45
CA ALA A 33 -19.45 -3.97 4.60
C ALA A 33 -19.21 -5.47 4.87
N GLY A 34 -18.29 -5.82 5.76
CA GLY A 34 -17.92 -7.22 6.03
C GLY A 34 -17.01 -7.83 4.96
N VAL A 35 -16.35 -7.02 4.12
CA VAL A 35 -15.36 -7.48 3.15
C VAL A 35 -14.00 -7.60 3.84
N ALA A 36 -13.47 -8.81 3.92
CA ALA A 36 -12.26 -9.12 4.69
C ALA A 36 -10.94 -8.95 3.93
N VAL A 37 -10.97 -8.81 2.59
CA VAL A 37 -9.76 -8.68 1.75
C VAL A 37 -9.91 -7.50 0.79
N PHE A 38 -8.87 -6.68 0.70
CA PHE A 38 -8.77 -5.53 -0.19
C PHE A 38 -7.42 -5.57 -0.94
N ALA A 39 -7.46 -5.52 -2.28
CA ALA A 39 -6.26 -5.46 -3.11
C ALA A 39 -6.10 -4.08 -3.74
N THR A 40 -4.87 -3.58 -3.79
CA THR A 40 -4.51 -2.30 -4.41
C THR A 40 -3.14 -2.42 -5.07
N GLY A 41 -2.73 -1.44 -5.88
CA GLY A 41 -1.37 -1.41 -6.40
C GLY A 41 -0.35 -1.23 -5.28
N GLY A 42 -0.44 -0.11 -4.55
CA GLY A 42 0.51 0.25 -3.50
C GLY A 42 -0.17 1.15 -2.49
N ILE A 43 0.11 0.94 -1.21
CA ILE A 43 -0.43 1.79 -0.13
C ILE A 43 0.26 3.15 -0.09
N GLY A 44 -0.33 4.13 0.58
CA GLY A 44 0.42 5.26 1.11
C GLY A 44 1.29 4.84 2.31
N GLY A 45 2.09 5.76 2.85
CA GLY A 45 2.98 5.47 3.96
C GLY A 45 3.56 6.74 4.54
N VAL A 46 4.72 6.63 5.18
CA VAL A 46 5.49 7.77 5.68
C VAL A 46 6.17 8.47 4.51
N HIS A 47 5.97 9.78 4.36
CA HIS A 47 6.66 10.53 3.31
C HIS A 47 8.11 10.82 3.71
N ARG A 48 8.98 11.03 2.72
CA ARG A 48 10.36 11.47 2.97
C ARG A 48 10.32 12.89 3.57
N GLY A 49 11.06 13.12 4.66
CA GLY A 49 10.98 14.36 5.44
C GLY A 49 9.80 14.45 6.42
N ALA A 50 9.13 13.32 6.70
CA ALA A 50 8.04 13.28 7.67
C ALA A 50 8.48 13.59 9.12
N ALA A 51 9.77 13.51 9.45
CA ALA A 51 10.26 13.89 10.78
C ALA A 51 10.00 15.38 11.08
N GLU A 52 10.09 16.21 10.05
CA GLU A 52 9.92 17.64 10.12
C GLU A 52 8.49 18.06 9.75
N THR A 53 7.90 17.40 8.75
CA THR A 53 6.61 17.79 8.17
C THR A 53 5.40 17.11 8.81
N GLY A 54 5.59 15.95 9.44
CA GLY A 54 4.49 15.10 9.91
C GLY A 54 3.64 14.48 8.80
N ASP A 55 4.11 14.47 7.54
CA ASP A 55 3.35 13.93 6.40
C ASP A 55 3.34 12.39 6.40
N VAL A 56 2.32 11.83 7.05
CA VAL A 56 2.09 10.39 7.17
C VAL A 56 0.71 10.03 6.62
N SER A 57 0.66 9.07 5.71
CA SER A 57 -0.60 8.63 5.12
C SER A 57 -1.53 7.98 6.16
N HIS A 58 -2.80 8.37 6.13
CA HIS A 58 -3.85 7.76 6.95
C HIS A 58 -4.12 6.29 6.58
N ASP A 59 -3.57 5.79 5.48
CA ASP A 59 -3.70 4.38 5.09
C ASP A 59 -3.15 3.44 6.17
N LEU A 60 -2.04 3.82 6.84
CA LEU A 60 -1.43 3.01 7.90
C LEU A 60 -2.39 2.83 9.08
N LEU A 61 -3.01 3.92 9.51
CA LEU A 61 -3.96 3.90 10.61
C LEU A 61 -5.27 3.18 10.24
N ALA A 62 -5.71 3.27 8.99
CA ALA A 62 -6.87 2.53 8.52
C ALA A 62 -6.62 1.02 8.56
N ILE A 63 -5.45 0.55 8.11
CA ILE A 63 -5.05 -0.87 8.21
C ILE A 63 -4.94 -1.30 9.68
N ALA A 64 -4.39 -0.44 10.55
CA ALA A 64 -4.27 -0.74 11.98
C ALA A 64 -5.61 -0.86 12.73
N ARG A 65 -6.68 -0.25 12.21
CA ARG A 65 -7.98 -0.15 12.90
C ARG A 65 -9.06 -1.06 12.35
N HIS A 66 -8.86 -1.64 11.18
CA HIS A 66 -9.88 -2.36 10.46
C HIS A 66 -9.40 -3.78 10.13
N PRO A 67 -10.16 -4.83 10.46
CA PRO A 67 -9.77 -6.22 10.25
C PRO A 67 -9.93 -6.62 8.78
N VAL A 68 -9.13 -6.00 7.91
CA VAL A 68 -9.11 -6.21 6.46
C VAL A 68 -7.68 -6.55 6.06
N VAL A 69 -7.49 -7.69 5.41
CA VAL A 69 -6.23 -8.02 4.76
C VAL A 69 -6.05 -7.10 3.57
N THR A 70 -4.99 -6.30 3.59
CA THR A 70 -4.63 -5.39 2.50
C THR A 70 -3.49 -6.00 1.71
N VAL A 71 -3.71 -6.29 0.43
CA VAL A 71 -2.69 -6.82 -0.48
C VAL A 71 -2.17 -5.70 -1.37
N SER A 72 -0.85 -5.50 -1.38
CA SER A 72 -0.21 -4.48 -2.24
C SER A 72 1.23 -4.84 -2.59
N ALA A 73 1.79 -4.17 -3.60
CA ALA A 73 3.22 -4.20 -3.91
C ALA A 73 4.02 -3.30 -2.96
N GLY A 74 3.75 -3.46 -1.65
CA GLY A 74 4.29 -2.61 -0.60
C GLY A 74 3.69 -1.21 -0.65
N ALA A 75 4.47 -0.20 -0.26
CA ALA A 75 4.11 1.20 -0.35
C ALA A 75 4.72 1.84 -1.62
N LYS A 76 4.11 2.92 -2.11
CA LYS A 76 4.58 3.61 -3.32
C LYS A 76 6.07 4.00 -3.19
N ALA A 77 6.85 3.75 -4.25
CA ALA A 77 8.32 3.83 -4.25
C ALA A 77 8.93 5.17 -3.78
N PHE A 78 8.20 6.28 -3.91
CA PHE A 78 8.67 7.62 -3.53
C PHE A 78 8.52 7.95 -2.04
N LEU A 79 7.94 7.04 -1.26
CA LEU A 79 7.80 7.16 0.18
C LEU A 79 9.10 6.79 0.91
N ASP A 80 9.11 6.99 2.22
CA ASP A 80 10.14 6.49 3.13
C ASP A 80 9.73 5.08 3.59
N LEU A 81 10.23 4.06 2.90
CA LEU A 81 9.82 2.67 3.11
C LEU A 81 10.32 2.12 4.46
N PRO A 82 11.58 2.35 4.87
CA PRO A 82 12.03 1.99 6.22
C PRO A 82 11.15 2.60 7.30
N ARG A 83 10.88 3.91 7.26
CA ARG A 83 10.00 4.54 8.25
C ARG A 83 8.56 4.06 8.19
N THR A 84 8.07 3.68 7.00
CA THR A 84 6.73 3.10 6.86
C THR A 84 6.63 1.76 7.61
N LEU A 85 7.68 0.94 7.58
CA LEU A 85 7.73 -0.31 8.35
C LEU A 85 7.81 -0.06 9.86
N GLU A 86 8.64 0.91 10.30
CA GLU A 86 8.71 1.33 11.71
C GLU A 86 7.36 1.84 12.24
N GLU A 87 6.62 2.57 11.41
CA GLU A 87 5.28 3.06 11.75
C GLU A 87 4.28 1.90 11.85
N PHE A 88 4.35 0.91 10.95
CA PHE A 88 3.53 -0.30 11.08
C PHE A 88 3.86 -1.12 12.33
N GLU A 89 5.15 -1.22 12.68
CA GLU A 89 5.58 -1.85 13.94
C GLU A 89 4.97 -1.11 15.14
N THR A 90 5.07 0.22 15.16
CA THR A 90 4.49 1.07 16.21
C THR A 90 2.97 0.91 16.32
N LEU A 91 2.29 0.79 15.18
CA LEU A 91 0.84 0.57 15.12
C LEU A 91 0.43 -0.89 15.40
N GLY A 92 1.39 -1.80 15.55
CA GLY A 92 1.16 -3.23 15.78
C GLY A 92 0.58 -3.96 14.57
N VAL A 93 0.76 -3.45 13.35
CA VAL A 93 0.25 -4.06 12.12
C VAL A 93 1.21 -5.13 11.62
N PRO A 94 0.78 -6.39 11.47
CA PRO A 94 1.60 -7.41 10.83
C PRO A 94 1.83 -7.07 9.34
N VAL A 95 3.10 -7.00 8.95
CA VAL A 95 3.53 -6.90 7.55
C VAL A 95 4.15 -8.22 7.14
N VAL A 96 3.54 -8.89 6.17
CA VAL A 96 3.98 -10.21 5.68
C VAL A 96 4.40 -10.14 4.22
N GLY A 97 5.55 -10.71 3.89
CA GLY A 97 6.00 -10.84 2.50
C GLY A 97 5.36 -12.06 1.85
N TRP A 98 4.75 -11.87 0.67
CA TRP A 98 4.24 -12.98 -0.14
C TRP A 98 5.37 -13.61 -0.95
N ASN A 99 5.78 -14.81 -0.56
CA ASN A 99 6.91 -15.54 -1.16
C ASN A 99 8.23 -14.73 -1.19
N THR A 100 8.43 -13.84 -0.23
CA THR A 100 9.62 -12.99 -0.11
C THR A 100 9.91 -12.64 1.36
N ASP A 101 11.17 -12.40 1.69
CA ASP A 101 11.63 -11.84 2.98
C ASP A 101 12.00 -10.34 2.85
N ARG A 102 11.74 -9.74 1.69
CA ARG A 102 12.00 -8.33 1.36
C ARG A 102 10.70 -7.57 1.19
N PHE A 103 10.64 -6.35 1.71
CA PHE A 103 9.53 -5.44 1.45
C PHE A 103 9.64 -4.90 0.02
N PRO A 104 8.64 -5.09 -0.86
CA PRO A 104 8.67 -4.55 -2.21
C PRO A 104 8.50 -3.03 -2.22
N ALA A 105 9.16 -2.36 -3.18
CA ALA A 105 9.09 -0.92 -3.39
C ALA A 105 8.24 -0.58 -4.62
N PHE A 106 7.05 -1.14 -4.72
CA PHE A 106 6.09 -0.92 -5.80
C PHE A 106 6.59 -1.42 -7.16
N TYR A 107 7.44 -0.65 -7.85
CA TYR A 107 8.01 -1.01 -9.16
C TYR A 107 9.20 -1.97 -9.10
N THR A 108 9.79 -2.14 -7.91
CA THR A 108 10.89 -3.09 -7.68
C THR A 108 10.50 -4.09 -6.59
N ARG A 109 11.09 -5.28 -6.68
CA ARG A 109 10.79 -6.42 -5.81
C ARG A 109 11.43 -6.30 -4.43
N ASP A 110 12.47 -5.48 -4.28
CA ASP A 110 13.20 -5.24 -3.04
C ASP A 110 13.40 -3.74 -2.80
N SER A 111 13.04 -3.27 -1.60
CA SER A 111 13.23 -1.89 -1.13
C SER A 111 14.55 -1.67 -0.38
N GLY A 112 15.31 -2.72 -0.09
CA GLY A 112 16.38 -2.69 0.90
C GLY A 112 15.91 -3.07 2.31
N SER A 113 14.60 -3.08 2.59
CA SER A 113 14.05 -3.35 3.92
C SER A 113 13.53 -4.80 4.06
N PRO A 114 13.90 -5.53 5.12
CA PRO A 114 13.35 -6.86 5.37
C PRO A 114 11.90 -6.76 5.88
N VAL A 115 11.10 -7.78 5.59
CA VAL A 115 9.86 -8.06 6.36
C VAL A 115 10.18 -9.05 7.48
N THR A 116 9.40 -9.02 8.56
CA THR A 116 9.63 -9.91 9.71
C THR A 116 8.97 -11.28 9.57
N MET A 117 8.04 -11.42 8.61
CA MET A 117 7.31 -12.67 8.36
C MET A 117 7.14 -12.90 6.86
N THR A 118 7.24 -14.15 6.44
CA THR A 118 6.99 -14.59 5.05
C THR A 118 5.86 -15.60 5.04
N VAL A 119 4.94 -15.44 4.09
CA VAL A 119 3.85 -16.37 3.82
C VAL A 119 3.96 -16.93 2.40
N ARG A 120 3.49 -18.15 2.19
CA ARG A 120 3.58 -18.85 0.90
C ARG A 120 2.25 -19.20 0.26
N SER A 121 1.14 -19.01 0.97
CA SER A 121 -0.19 -19.36 0.50
C SER A 121 -1.28 -18.54 1.17
N GLY A 122 -2.47 -18.52 0.55
CA GLY A 122 -3.66 -17.90 1.13
C GLY A 122 -4.04 -18.54 2.48
N ASP A 123 -3.79 -19.85 2.65
CA ASP A 123 -4.08 -20.59 3.88
C ASP A 123 -3.23 -20.10 5.07
N GLU A 124 -1.96 -19.76 4.84
CA GLU A 124 -1.09 -19.20 5.88
C GLU A 124 -1.57 -17.81 6.31
N VAL A 125 -2.00 -16.97 5.36
CA VAL A 125 -2.59 -15.66 5.68
C VAL A 125 -3.91 -15.83 6.43
N ALA A 126 -4.77 -16.74 6.00
CA ALA A 126 -6.05 -17.00 6.66
C ALA A 126 -5.86 -17.55 8.09
N ALA A 127 -4.85 -18.39 8.30
CA ALA A 127 -4.47 -18.87 9.64
C ALA A 127 -3.97 -17.74 10.54
N LEU A 128 -3.12 -16.85 10.01
CA LEU A 128 -2.64 -15.66 10.74
C LEU A 128 -3.81 -14.75 11.15
N VAL A 129 -4.74 -14.46 10.24
CA VAL A 129 -5.90 -13.62 10.53
C VAL A 129 -6.81 -14.25 11.58
N ALA A 130 -7.04 -15.57 11.51
CA ALA A 130 -7.81 -16.29 12.52
C ALA A 130 -7.15 -16.23 13.90
N ALA A 131 -5.84 -16.47 13.98
CA ALA A 131 -5.09 -16.38 15.22
C ALA A 131 -5.10 -14.95 15.81
N ASN A 132 -4.96 -13.92 14.97
CA ASN A 132 -5.10 -12.53 15.39
C ASN A 132 -6.47 -12.25 16.00
N ALA A 133 -7.55 -12.76 15.39
CA ALA A 133 -8.89 -12.60 15.91
C ALA A 133 -9.09 -13.31 17.27
N GLU A 134 -8.56 -14.53 17.42
CA GLU A 134 -8.59 -15.28 18.70
C GLU A 134 -7.84 -14.55 19.83
N LEU A 135 -6.75 -13.86 19.50
CA LEU A 135 -5.97 -13.05 20.43
C LEU A 135 -6.57 -11.65 20.68
N GLY A 136 -7.66 -11.29 20.01
CA GLY A 136 -8.30 -9.98 20.13
C GLY A 136 -7.52 -8.83 19.48
N HIS A 137 -6.65 -9.13 18.51
CA HIS A 137 -5.97 -8.09 17.73
C HIS A 137 -6.99 -7.37 16.83
N PRO A 138 -7.14 -6.03 16.93
CA PRO A 138 -8.24 -5.31 16.29
C PRO A 138 -8.00 -4.92 14.82
N GLY A 139 -6.73 -5.00 14.36
CA GLY A 139 -6.30 -4.50 13.06
C GLY A 139 -6.28 -5.55 11.95
N GLY A 140 -5.92 -5.07 10.76
CA GLY A 140 -5.71 -5.90 9.58
C GLY A 140 -4.26 -6.38 9.44
N VAL A 141 -3.97 -6.98 8.29
CA VAL A 141 -2.64 -7.46 7.91
C VAL A 141 -2.26 -6.83 6.57
N LEU A 142 -1.03 -6.35 6.44
CA LEU A 142 -0.48 -5.98 5.14
C LEU A 142 0.23 -7.18 4.51
N VAL A 143 -0.26 -7.66 3.37
CA VAL A 143 0.42 -8.65 2.53
C VAL A 143 1.18 -7.91 1.44
N ALA A 144 2.50 -7.87 1.58
CA ALA A 144 3.41 -7.23 0.65
C ALA A 144 3.82 -8.23 -0.44
N ASN A 145 3.24 -8.07 -1.63
CA ASN A 145 3.40 -8.95 -2.78
C ASN A 145 4.24 -8.27 -3.88
N PRO A 146 5.47 -8.72 -4.14
CA PRO A 146 6.32 -8.12 -5.16
C PRO A 146 5.66 -8.09 -6.55
N ILE A 147 5.97 -7.05 -7.33
CA ILE A 147 5.71 -7.02 -8.77
C ILE A 147 6.27 -8.30 -9.44
N PRO A 148 5.62 -8.89 -10.46
CA PRO A 148 6.18 -10.03 -11.16
C PRO A 148 7.58 -9.72 -11.71
N GLU A 149 8.46 -10.73 -11.72
CA GLU A 149 9.87 -10.57 -12.13
C GLU A 149 10.02 -10.03 -13.56
N ALA A 150 9.12 -10.44 -14.47
CA ALA A 150 9.14 -9.98 -15.85
C ALA A 150 8.72 -8.50 -16.03
N ASP A 151 8.06 -7.92 -15.02
CA ASP A 151 7.52 -6.56 -15.05
C ASP A 151 8.29 -5.60 -14.12
N GLU A 152 9.32 -6.10 -13.43
CA GLU A 152 10.18 -5.28 -12.57
C GLU A 152 10.94 -4.24 -13.40
N LEU A 153 10.96 -3.00 -12.90
CA LEU A 153 11.70 -1.91 -13.52
C LEU A 153 13.11 -1.83 -12.96
N ASP A 154 14.03 -1.27 -13.74
CA ASP A 154 15.40 -1.00 -13.32
C ASP A 154 15.43 -0.15 -12.03
N PRO A 155 15.95 -0.67 -10.90
CA PRO A 155 15.96 0.04 -9.63
C PRO A 155 16.74 1.35 -9.66
N ASP A 156 17.87 1.41 -10.36
CA ASP A 156 18.71 2.60 -10.44
C ASP A 156 18.01 3.69 -11.26
N ARG A 157 17.37 3.30 -12.36
CA ARG A 157 16.55 4.20 -13.19
C ARG A 157 15.39 4.79 -12.39
N ILE A 158 14.67 3.96 -11.63
CA ILE A 158 13.53 4.40 -10.80
C ILE A 158 13.98 5.30 -9.66
N ASN A 159 15.02 4.92 -8.92
CA ASN A 159 15.54 5.70 -7.81
C ASN A 159 16.05 7.07 -8.26
N THR A 160 16.73 7.12 -9.40
CA THR A 160 17.19 8.38 -10.01
C THR A 160 16.02 9.29 -10.37
N ALA A 161 14.98 8.75 -11.03
CA ALA A 161 13.79 9.50 -11.40
C ALA A 161 13.03 10.04 -10.17
N ILE A 162 12.88 9.22 -9.13
CA ILE A 162 12.24 9.62 -7.88
C ILE A 162 13.03 10.73 -7.18
N ALA A 163 14.35 10.59 -7.09
CA ALA A 163 15.20 11.59 -6.45
C ALA A 163 15.12 12.95 -7.16
N ALA A 164 15.18 12.94 -8.49
CA ALA A 164 15.03 14.16 -9.29
C ALA A 164 13.65 14.80 -9.10
N ALA A 165 12.58 14.01 -9.14
CA ALA A 165 11.21 14.50 -9.01
C ALA A 165 10.90 15.09 -7.63
N LEU A 166 11.45 14.49 -6.56
CA LEU A 166 11.30 15.00 -5.21
C LEU A 166 12.06 16.33 -5.02
N ALA A 167 13.27 16.44 -5.58
CA ALA A 167 14.03 17.68 -5.55
C ALA A 167 13.31 18.81 -6.31
N GLU A 168 12.68 18.49 -7.44
CA GLU A 168 11.85 19.46 -8.19
C GLU A 168 10.59 19.87 -7.41
N ALA A 169 9.89 18.91 -6.78
CA ALA A 169 8.73 19.20 -5.96
C ALA A 169 9.08 20.13 -4.78
N GLU A 170 10.22 19.91 -4.14
CA GLU A 170 10.75 20.78 -3.09
C GLU A 170 11.07 22.18 -3.63
N ALA A 171 11.80 22.27 -4.73
CA ALA A 171 12.17 23.55 -5.36
C ALA A 171 10.95 24.38 -5.81
N THR A 172 9.86 23.73 -6.18
CA THR A 172 8.61 24.36 -6.63
C THR A 172 7.58 24.56 -5.52
N GLY A 173 7.90 24.15 -4.29
CA GLY A 173 7.01 24.29 -3.12
C GLY A 173 5.77 23.38 -3.16
N VAL A 174 5.79 22.32 -3.98
CA VAL A 174 4.71 21.33 -4.03
C VAL A 174 4.77 20.46 -2.78
N GLN A 175 3.67 20.41 -2.02
CA GLN A 175 3.60 19.71 -0.74
C GLN A 175 2.38 18.81 -0.62
N GLY A 176 2.44 17.85 0.30
CA GLY A 176 1.35 16.96 0.67
C GLY A 176 0.78 16.19 -0.55
N PRO A 177 -0.56 16.18 -0.74
CA PRO A 177 -1.19 15.42 -1.83
C PRO A 177 -0.75 15.81 -3.24
N GLY A 178 -0.17 17.00 -3.43
CA GLY A 178 0.33 17.48 -4.71
C GLY A 178 1.63 16.81 -5.17
N VAL A 179 2.39 16.19 -4.26
CA VAL A 179 3.68 15.55 -4.59
C VAL A 179 3.49 14.28 -5.42
N THR A 180 2.47 13.47 -5.10
CA THR A 180 2.27 12.17 -5.76
C THR A 180 2.10 12.27 -7.29
N PRO A 181 1.26 13.16 -7.85
CA PRO A 181 1.14 13.30 -9.30
C PRO A 181 2.46 13.72 -9.98
N VAL A 182 3.23 14.61 -9.34
CA VAL A 182 4.53 15.08 -9.87
C VAL A 182 5.51 13.91 -9.98
N VAL A 183 5.64 13.13 -8.91
CA VAL A 183 6.58 11.99 -8.91
C VAL A 183 6.17 10.90 -9.88
N LEU A 184 4.87 10.58 -9.98
CA LEU A 184 4.39 9.58 -10.94
C LEU A 184 4.60 10.02 -12.40
N ALA A 185 4.42 11.31 -12.70
CA ALA A 185 4.67 11.85 -14.04
C ALA A 185 6.17 11.81 -14.41
N ALA A 186 7.04 12.12 -13.44
CA ALA A 186 8.49 12.03 -13.63
C ALA A 186 8.95 10.59 -13.84
N ILE A 187 8.42 9.63 -13.08
CA ILE A 187 8.68 8.19 -13.29
C ILE A 187 8.19 7.77 -14.68
N ALA A 188 6.99 8.18 -15.10
CA ALA A 188 6.48 7.85 -16.43
C ALA A 188 7.38 8.35 -17.55
N THR A 189 7.86 9.59 -17.44
CA THR A 189 8.82 10.16 -18.39
C THR A 189 10.15 9.42 -18.37
N ALA A 190 10.72 9.19 -17.18
CA ALA A 190 12.01 8.53 -17.04
C ALA A 190 12.00 7.07 -17.47
N THR A 191 10.82 6.42 -17.44
CA THR A 191 10.60 5.03 -17.83
C THR A 191 10.12 4.87 -19.28
N ASP A 192 10.11 5.94 -20.09
CA ASP A 192 9.55 5.91 -21.45
C ASP A 192 8.12 5.31 -21.50
N GLY A 193 7.37 5.49 -20.41
CA GLY A 193 6.03 4.93 -20.23
C GLY A 193 5.95 3.52 -19.63
N GLU A 194 7.05 2.79 -19.46
CA GLU A 194 7.07 1.40 -18.93
C GLU A 194 6.47 1.28 -17.51
N SER A 195 6.48 2.35 -16.72
CA SER A 195 5.81 2.38 -15.42
C SER A 195 4.30 2.17 -15.46
N VAL A 196 3.63 2.49 -16.58
CA VAL A 196 2.18 2.28 -16.71
C VAL A 196 1.83 0.78 -16.81
N PRO A 197 2.39 -0.01 -17.75
CA PRO A 197 2.16 -1.45 -17.79
C PRO A 197 2.68 -2.15 -16.53
N ALA A 198 3.81 -1.73 -15.95
CA ALA A 198 4.29 -2.30 -14.68
C ALA A 198 3.29 -2.10 -13.52
N ASN A 199 2.66 -0.92 -13.43
CA ASN A 199 1.62 -0.64 -12.44
C ASN A 199 0.36 -1.49 -12.66
N LEU A 200 0.01 -1.77 -13.91
CA LEU A 200 -1.09 -2.70 -14.22
C LEU A 200 -0.73 -4.14 -13.79
N ALA A 201 0.46 -4.61 -14.15
CA ALA A 201 0.92 -5.97 -13.85
C ALA A 201 0.98 -6.23 -12.34
N LEU A 202 1.53 -5.30 -11.54
CA LEU A 202 1.52 -5.44 -10.08
C LEU A 202 0.09 -5.42 -9.52
N ALA A 203 -0.83 -4.62 -10.08
CA ALA A 203 -2.21 -4.55 -9.60
C ALA A 203 -2.97 -5.85 -9.90
N GLU A 204 -2.79 -6.44 -11.09
CA GLU A 204 -3.34 -7.75 -11.44
C GLU A 204 -2.76 -8.87 -10.57
N ASN A 205 -1.45 -8.81 -10.28
CA ASN A 205 -0.79 -9.77 -9.39
C ASN A 205 -1.36 -9.68 -7.97
N ASN A 206 -1.54 -8.45 -7.44
CA ASN A 206 -2.13 -8.24 -6.11
C ASN A 206 -3.59 -8.69 -6.05
N ALA A 207 -4.36 -8.49 -7.13
CA ALA A 207 -5.74 -8.98 -7.21
C ALA A 207 -5.80 -10.51 -7.19
N ARG A 208 -4.88 -11.20 -7.88
CA ARG A 208 -4.77 -12.67 -7.87
C ARG A 208 -4.47 -13.21 -6.47
N VAL A 209 -3.47 -12.64 -5.79
CA VAL A 209 -3.10 -13.01 -4.42
C VAL A 209 -4.25 -12.70 -3.44
N GLY A 210 -4.90 -11.54 -3.58
CA GLY A 210 -6.07 -11.18 -2.79
C GLY A 210 -7.24 -12.15 -2.97
N ALA A 211 -7.49 -12.62 -4.19
CA ALA A 211 -8.52 -13.63 -4.45
C ALA A 211 -8.18 -14.99 -3.81
N GLU A 212 -6.93 -15.42 -3.86
CA GLU A 212 -6.47 -16.65 -3.21
C GLU A 212 -6.70 -16.60 -1.68
N ILE A 213 -6.29 -15.49 -1.05
CA ILE A 213 -6.50 -15.26 0.38
C ILE A 213 -7.99 -15.25 0.72
N ALA A 214 -8.81 -14.55 -0.08
CA ALA A 214 -10.25 -14.47 0.16
C ALA A 214 -10.92 -15.86 0.12
N VAL A 215 -10.53 -16.73 -0.83
CA VAL A 215 -11.01 -18.11 -0.89
C VAL A 215 -10.59 -18.91 0.35
N ALA A 216 -9.34 -18.81 0.76
CA ALA A 216 -8.83 -19.50 1.95
C ALA A 216 -9.53 -19.05 3.24
N MET A 217 -9.79 -17.75 3.38
CA MET A 217 -10.54 -17.20 4.52
C MET A 217 -12.00 -17.66 4.52
N ALA A 218 -12.66 -17.69 3.36
CA ALA A 218 -14.04 -18.15 3.24
C ALA A 218 -14.19 -19.64 3.56
N ALA A 219 -13.21 -20.47 3.20
CA ALA A 219 -13.22 -21.91 3.51
C ALA A 219 -13.06 -22.22 5.01
N ARG A 220 -12.62 -21.25 5.81
CA ARG A 220 -12.43 -21.35 7.27
C ARG A 220 -13.59 -20.74 8.08
N SER A 221 -14.52 -20.06 7.43
CA SER A 221 -15.63 -19.32 8.07
C SER A 221 -16.81 -20.21 8.46
#